data_AF-A0A814W5K4-F1
#
_entry.id   AF-A0A814W5K4-F1
#
_cell.length_a   1.000
_cell.length_b   1.000
_cell.length_c   1.000
_cell.angle_alpha   90.00
_cell.angle_beta   90.00
_cell.angle_gamma   90.00
#
_symmetry.space_group_name_H-M   'P 1'
#
loop_
_entity.id
_entity.type
_entity.pdbx_description
1 polymer ?
#
loop_
_entity_poly.entity_id
_entity_poly.type
_entity_poly.pdbx_seq_one_letter_code
_entity_poly.pdbx_strand_id
1 'polypeptide(L)' 'MIIAPWFCNGCGRQNGATRYQCQHCQGIDTYDLCDQCILHTSTLHPYHKFHLVHQLGTGTSNWGGSGPVAVMR' A
#
# COMPACT_ATOMS: atom_id res chain seq x y z
N MET A 1 3.25 18.31 -5.89
CA MET A 1 2.89 17.10 -6.65
C MET A 1 1.58 16.58 -6.10
N ILE A 2 0.55 16.49 -6.94
CA ILE A 2 -0.78 16.02 -6.53
C ILE A 2 -0.70 14.49 -6.45
N ILE A 3 -0.73 13.92 -5.25
CA ILE A 3 -0.87 12.48 -5.09
C ILE A 3 -2.28 12.14 -5.56
N ALA A 4 -2.40 11.35 -6.63
CA ALA A 4 -3.69 10.91 -7.11
C ALA A 4 -4.44 10.14 -6.00
N PRO A 5 -5.73 10.43 -5.78
CA PRO A 5 -6.47 9.77 -4.73
C PRO A 5 -6.55 8.26 -4.99
N TRP A 6 -6.26 7.46 -3.96
CA TRP A 6 -6.44 6.01 -3.99
C TRP A 6 -7.35 5.57 -2.84
N PHE A 7 -8.00 4.42 -3.02
CA PHE A 7 -8.95 3.86 -2.06
C PHE A 7 -8.52 2.45 -1.67
N CYS A 8 -8.66 2.11 -0.40
CA CYS A 8 -8.44 0.75 0.08
C CYS A 8 -9.63 -0.13 -0.32
N ASN A 9 -9.39 -1.21 -1.07
CA ASN A 9 -10.43 -2.14 -1.50
C ASN A 9 -11.00 -2.97 -0.33
N GLY A 10 -10.28 -3.05 0.79
CA GLY A 10 -10.73 -3.77 1.99
C GLY A 10 -11.68 -2.98 2.88
N CYS A 11 -11.46 -1.67 3.04
CA CYS A 11 -12.21 -0.84 3.99
C CYS A 11 -12.76 0.48 3.42
N GLY A 12 -12.49 0.79 2.16
CA GLY A 12 -12.95 2.02 1.50
C GLY A 12 -12.21 3.30 1.91
N ARG A 13 -11.21 3.24 2.80
CA ARG A 13 -10.44 4.42 3.23
C ARG A 13 -9.72 5.07 2.04
N GLN A 14 -9.85 6.38 1.91
CA GLN A 14 -9.13 7.18 0.93
C GLN A 14 -7.79 7.68 1.50
N ASN A 15 -6.72 7.63 0.70
CA ASN A 15 -5.41 8.24 1.01
C ASN A 15 -4.86 7.93 2.40
N GLY A 16 -4.64 6.64 2.70
CA GLY A 16 -3.97 6.21 3.92
C GLY A 16 -2.48 6.61 3.96
N ALA A 17 -1.87 6.53 5.15
CA ALA A 17 -0.44 6.77 5.32
C ALA A 17 0.40 5.80 4.49
N THR A 18 -0.07 4.55 4.36
CA THR A 18 0.61 3.50 3.61
C THR A 18 -0.32 2.89 2.58
N ARG A 19 0.16 2.73 1.34
CA ARG A 19 -0.52 2.06 0.23
C ARG A 19 0.25 0.82 -0.19
N TYR A 20 -0.42 -0.32 -0.11
CA TYR A 20 0.07 -1.59 -0.65
C TYR A 20 -0.75 -1.98 -1.88
N GLN A 21 -0.08 -2.25 -2.99
CA GLN A 21 -0.74 -2.69 -4.22
C GLN A 21 -0.47 -4.18 -4.45
N CYS A 22 -1.45 -4.90 -4.97
CA CYS A 22 -1.26 -6.28 -5.39
C CYS A 22 -0.32 -6.35 -6.61
N GLN A 23 0.69 -7.22 -6.56
CA GLN A 23 1.65 -7.39 -7.65
C GLN A 23 1.08 -8.19 -8.83
N HIS A 24 0.03 -8.99 -8.58
CA HIS A 24 -0.59 -9.87 -9.56
C HIS A 24 -1.81 -9.24 -10.24
N CYS A 25 -2.58 -8.42 -9.50
CA CYS A 25 -3.73 -7.72 -10.03
C CYS A 25 -3.29 -6.42 -10.71
N GLN A 26 -2.92 -6.55 -11.99
CA GLN A 26 -2.57 -5.44 -12.87
C GLN A 26 -3.68 -5.22 -13.89
N GLY A 27 -3.86 -3.97 -14.36
CA GLY A 27 -4.89 -3.62 -15.34
C GLY A 27 -6.03 -2.80 -14.73
N ILE A 28 -7.28 -3.13 -15.07
CA ILE A 28 -8.46 -2.35 -14.68
C ILE A 28 -8.86 -2.57 -13.20
N ASP A 29 -8.45 -3.70 -12.62
CA ASP A 29 -8.74 -4.11 -11.25
C ASP A 29 -7.48 -4.05 -10.37
N THR A 30 -6.92 -2.85 -10.19
CA THR A 30 -5.84 -2.68 -9.21
C THR A 30 -6.39 -2.90 -7.81
N TYR A 31 -5.77 -3.82 -7.06
CA TYR A 31 -6.19 -4.12 -5.69
C TYR A 31 -5.25 -3.44 -4.69
N ASP A 32 -5.72 -2.36 -4.08
CA ASP A 32 -4.97 -1.55 -3.12
C ASP A 32 -5.46 -1.79 -1.68
N LEU A 33 -4.53 -1.92 -0.75
CA LEU A 33 -4.79 -2.12 0.67
C LEU A 33 -4.00 -1.10 1.51
N CYS A 34 -4.60 -0.69 2.64
CA CYS A 34 -3.91 0.12 3.64
C CYS A 34 -3.12 -0.75 4.63
N ASP A 35 -2.38 -0.07 5.52
CA ASP A 35 -1.62 -0.64 6.65
C ASP A 35 -2.43 -1.56 7.57
N GLN A 36 -3.74 -1.35 7.70
CA GLN A 36 -4.61 -2.20 8.52
C GLN A 36 -5.11 -3.41 7.73
N CYS A 37 -5.54 -3.21 6.48
CA CYS A 37 -6.12 -4.29 5.68
C CYS A 37 -5.06 -5.25 5.13
N ILE A 38 -3.80 -4.84 5.05
CA ILE A 38 -2.70 -5.73 4.64
C ILE A 38 -2.53 -6.92 5.60
N LEU A 39 -2.84 -6.72 6.89
CA LEU A 39 -2.80 -7.77 7.92
C LEU A 39 -3.86 -8.86 7.68
N HIS A 40 -4.91 -8.52 6.95
CA HIS A 40 -6.03 -9.42 6.62
C HIS A 40 -5.98 -9.89 5.15
N THR A 41 -4.85 -9.76 4.47
CA THR A 41 -4.67 -10.21 3.08
C THR A 41 -5.04 -11.65 2.86
N SER A 42 -4.70 -12.54 3.79
CA SER A 42 -5.07 -13.96 3.71
C SER A 42 -6.57 -14.21 3.65
N THR A 43 -7.40 -13.27 4.13
CA THR A 43 -8.86 -13.36 4.10
C THR A 43 -9.46 -12.52 2.98
N LEU A 44 -8.95 -11.31 2.76
CA LEU A 44 -9.47 -10.35 1.79
C LEU A 44 -9.05 -10.66 0.35
N HIS A 45 -7.83 -11.14 0.18
CA HIS A 45 -7.25 -11.40 -1.14
C HIS A 45 -6.19 -12.50 -1.06
N PRO A 46 -6.62 -13.75 -0.79
CA PRO A 46 -5.71 -14.88 -0.66
C PRO A 46 -4.95 -15.12 -1.97
N TYR A 47 -3.76 -15.72 -1.87
CA TYR A 47 -2.89 -16.15 -2.98
C TYR A 47 -2.08 -15.08 -3.71
N HIS A 48 -2.32 -13.79 -3.49
CA HIS A 48 -1.56 -12.74 -4.14
C HIS A 48 -0.63 -11.99 -3.18
N LYS A 49 0.54 -11.61 -3.70
CA LYS A 49 1.53 -10.82 -2.98
C LYS A 49 1.29 -9.33 -3.18
N PHE A 50 1.64 -8.56 -2.16
CA PHE A 50 1.49 -7.11 -2.14
C PHE A 50 2.85 -6.44 -2.00
N HIS A 51 3.02 -5.29 -2.66
CA HIS A 51 4.19 -4.44 -2.52
C HIS A 51 3.82 -3.05 -2.02
N LEU A 52 4.75 -2.42 -1.31
CA LEU A 52 4.58 -1.06 -0.82
C LEU A 52 4.78 -0.07 -1.97
N VAL A 53 3.74 0.72 -2.27
CA VAL A 53 3.78 1.75 -3.33
C VAL A 53 3.92 3.14 -2.75
N HIS A 54 3.35 3.38 -1.57
CA HIS A 54 3.39 4.68 -0.91
C HIS A 54 3.51 4.53 0.59
N GLN A 55 4.42 5.27 1.22
CA GLN A 55 4.51 5.37 2.67
C GLN A 55 4.80 6.82 3.06
N LEU A 56 3.79 7.51 3.58
CA LEU A 56 3.94 8.75 4.32
C LEU A 56 4.51 8.37 5.68
N GLY A 57 5.83 8.34 5.78
CA GLY A 57 6.50 8.22 7.07
C GLY A 57 6.02 9.36 7.97
N THR A 58 5.60 9.04 9.19
CA THR A 58 5.41 10.00 10.29
C THR A 58 6.77 10.52 10.80
N GLY A 59 7.67 10.83 9.88
CA GLY A 59 9.00 11.36 10.13
C GLY A 59 9.13 12.61 9.29
N THR A 60 9.34 13.73 9.97
CA THR A 60 9.73 15.02 9.41
C THR A 60 10.57 14.86 8.13
N SER A 61 10.04 15.40 7.02
CA SER A 61 10.73 15.86 5.81
C SER A 61 12.19 15.43 5.61
N ASN A 62 12.51 14.69 4.54
CA ASN A 62 13.29 15.22 3.41
C ASN A 62 13.34 14.22 2.24
N TRP A 63 13.49 14.78 1.05
CA TRP A 63 13.54 14.12 -0.25
C TRP A 63 14.66 13.08 -0.39
N GLY A 64 14.38 12.02 -1.17
CA GLY A 64 15.39 11.14 -1.78
C GLY A 64 15.59 9.82 -1.04
N GLY A 65 15.09 8.71 -1.59
CA GLY A 65 15.38 7.39 -1.03
C GLY A 65 14.60 6.25 -1.64
N SER A 66 14.94 5.88 -2.88
CA SER A 66 14.73 4.51 -3.36
C SER A 66 15.61 3.59 -2.52
N GLY A 67 15.04 2.89 -1.54
CA GLY A 67 15.75 1.93 -0.69
C GLY A 67 14.77 0.98 -0.01
N PRO A 68 15.13 -0.31 0.15
CA PRO A 68 14.18 -1.35 0.50
C PRO A 68 13.70 -1.14 1.92
N VAL A 69 12.38 -1.18 2.12
CA VAL A 69 11.82 -1.30 3.47
C VAL A 69 12.26 -2.66 4.04
N ALA A 70 13.27 -2.60 4.90
CA ALA A 70 13.68 -3.74 5.71
C ALA A 70 12.48 -4.14 6.58
N VAL A 71 11.88 -5.30 6.28
CA VAL A 71 11.02 -5.99 7.22
C VAL A 71 11.94 -6.45 8.37
N MET A 72 11.82 -5.78 9.51
CA MET A 72 12.59 -6.08 10.71
C MET A 72 11.88 -7.18 11.51
N ARG A 73 12.51 -8.36 11.50
CA ARG A 73 12.55 -9.47 12.49
C ARG A 73 11.25 -10.12 12.94
#